data_AF-A0ABD1DE51-F1
#
_entry.id   AF-A0ABD1DE51-F1
#
_cell.length_a   1.000
_cell.length_b   1.000
_cell.length_c   1.000
_cell.angle_alpha   90.00
_cell.angle_beta   90.00
_cell.angle_gamma   90.00
#
_symmetry.space_group_name_H-M   'P 1'
#
loop_
_entity.id
_entity.type
_entity.pdbx_description
1 polymer ?
#
loop_
_entity_poly.entity_id
_entity_poly.type
_entity_poly.pdbx_seq_one_letter_code
_entity_poly.pdbx_strand_id
1 'polypeptide(L)'
;MWRKNRFPVTILCSGVDLNRNFNYMWAASSNACSDTYPGASPESELETQAIVGLMKRYAANLELYLAVHTYGDMILYPFGYAWPFIPVSNAAEHIAMGERARAAVLAVGGPDYVVGNSAEILYTANGASDDYALGEGGFKYGFTLELTGGGRQGFDLPAEELSRVASQTYKVYKIDVASRGQHELLGQWREVDGVDFWDNAARRIMIHPALQEKFEAFLNVNKIANELIIPDVEATIEAERRYDLQYRRTKGATSGRATVDFDHFWSTEEIYQYLDGLAAEFPNLVKVETVGQTHEGRDIKSVTISTTNGQVSGTKPVIFIDAGVHAREWAAIMSTVYLIHELVEHSDLYANMLQKDWVIIPIGNPDGYEFSRTNNRMWRKNRVPASILCTGVDINRNFNYRWASGNIACSESFPGPNPESELETQAIVGLMKRYAANLDLYLAVHTFGDMILYPFGYTLPFVPVANAAEHIAMGERARAAVLAVGGPDYIVGNSAEILYTANGVSDDYAVGEAGFKYGFTLELTGGGNQGFDLPASEMSRVASETFEIFRSMAGDI
;
A
#
# COMPACT_ATOMS: atom_id res chain seq x y z
N MET A 1 -21.72 -3.48 22.57
CA MET A 1 -21.26 -3.78 21.19
C MET A 1 -22.45 -3.74 20.27
N TRP A 2 -22.29 -3.17 19.07
CA TRP A 2 -23.37 -3.03 18.10
C TRP A 2 -23.28 -4.18 17.08
N ARG A 3 -24.33 -4.99 16.93
CA ARG A 3 -24.33 -6.19 16.05
C ARG A 3 -25.26 -6.11 14.84
N LYS A 4 -26.06 -5.04 14.75
CA LYS A 4 -27.06 -4.88 13.69
C LYS A 4 -26.50 -4.02 12.56
N ASN A 5 -27.12 -4.04 11.39
CA ASN A 5 -26.83 -3.01 10.39
C ASN A 5 -27.26 -1.62 10.89
N ARG A 6 -27.02 -0.56 10.10
CA ARG A 6 -27.32 0.83 10.52
C ARG A 6 -28.66 1.35 9.98
N PHE A 7 -29.47 0.50 9.35
CA PHE A 7 -30.72 0.91 8.74
C PHE A 7 -31.74 1.38 9.79
N PRO A 8 -32.38 2.55 9.65
CA PRO A 8 -33.37 3.00 10.63
C PRO A 8 -34.66 2.18 10.52
N VAL A 9 -35.05 1.50 11.60
CA VAL A 9 -36.26 0.66 11.65
C VAL A 9 -37.43 1.42 12.28
N THR A 10 -37.16 2.20 13.34
CA THR A 10 -38.13 3.11 13.99
C THR A 10 -37.42 4.41 14.39
N ILE A 11 -38.19 5.38 14.92
CA ILE A 11 -37.65 6.64 15.48
C ILE A 11 -36.64 6.39 16.61
N LEU A 12 -36.79 5.31 17.38
CA LEU A 12 -35.99 5.04 18.59
C LEU A 12 -34.99 3.91 18.41
N CYS A 13 -35.14 3.09 17.36
CA CYS A 13 -34.40 1.84 17.21
C CYS A 13 -33.94 1.67 15.77
N SER A 14 -32.65 1.39 15.61
CA SER A 14 -32.00 1.17 14.32
C SER A 14 -31.44 -0.25 14.25
N GLY A 15 -31.39 -0.77 13.04
CA GLY A 15 -30.66 -1.96 12.66
C GLY A 15 -31.47 -3.25 12.70
N VAL A 16 -31.13 -4.13 11.77
CA VAL A 16 -31.51 -5.54 11.68
C VAL A 16 -30.29 -6.42 11.94
N ASP A 17 -30.48 -7.51 12.67
CA ASP A 17 -29.48 -8.58 12.78
C ASP A 17 -29.50 -9.40 11.50
N LEU A 18 -28.49 -9.19 10.65
CA LEU A 18 -28.41 -9.84 9.35
C LEU A 18 -28.34 -11.37 9.48
N ASN A 19 -27.75 -11.90 10.55
CA ASN A 19 -27.70 -13.35 10.80
C ASN A 19 -29.01 -13.89 11.41
N ARG A 20 -30.09 -13.11 11.39
CA ARG A 20 -31.47 -13.54 11.69
C ARG A 20 -32.42 -13.24 10.54
N ASN A 21 -31.93 -12.67 9.44
CA ASN A 21 -32.73 -12.14 8.34
C ASN A 21 -32.90 -13.16 7.19
N PHE A 22 -32.28 -14.33 7.24
CA PHE A 22 -32.41 -15.34 6.18
C PHE A 22 -33.76 -16.07 6.28
N ASN A 23 -34.28 -16.53 5.14
CA ASN A 23 -35.63 -17.09 5.05
C ASN A 23 -35.81 -18.45 5.77
N TYR A 24 -34.73 -19.19 5.97
CA TYR A 24 -34.85 -20.56 6.49
C TYR A 24 -35.24 -20.57 7.96
N MET A 25 -36.45 -21.09 8.22
CA MET A 25 -37.09 -21.10 9.55
C MET A 25 -37.10 -19.72 10.21
N TRP A 26 -37.21 -18.65 9.42
CA TRP A 26 -37.28 -17.27 9.89
C TRP A 26 -38.44 -17.06 10.87
N ALA A 27 -38.20 -16.30 11.93
CA ALA A 27 -39.19 -16.02 12.97
C ALA A 27 -39.42 -14.51 13.08
N ALA A 28 -40.67 -14.07 12.98
CA ALA A 28 -41.01 -12.66 13.15
C ALA A 28 -40.76 -12.20 14.59
N SER A 29 -40.32 -10.95 14.77
CA SER A 29 -40.23 -10.28 16.06
C SER A 29 -40.98 -8.96 16.04
N SER A 30 -41.74 -8.68 17.10
CA SER A 30 -42.41 -7.39 17.29
C SER A 30 -41.52 -6.33 17.96
N ASN A 31 -40.33 -6.71 18.43
CA ASN A 31 -39.40 -5.82 19.12
C ASN A 31 -38.24 -5.41 18.20
N ALA A 32 -38.41 -4.29 17.48
CA ALA A 32 -37.39 -3.69 16.61
C ALA A 32 -36.10 -3.27 17.35
N CYS A 33 -36.19 -3.09 18.67
CA CYS A 33 -35.07 -2.68 19.52
C CYS A 33 -34.24 -3.88 20.01
N SER A 34 -34.70 -5.10 19.78
CA SER A 34 -33.94 -6.31 20.12
C SER A 34 -32.63 -6.35 19.33
N ASP A 35 -31.58 -6.85 19.99
CA ASP A 35 -30.27 -7.13 19.39
C ASP A 35 -30.35 -8.23 18.33
N THR A 36 -31.36 -9.09 18.41
CA THR A 36 -31.63 -10.18 17.45
C THR A 36 -32.84 -9.87 16.57
N TYR A 37 -33.16 -8.59 16.36
CA TYR A 37 -34.29 -8.21 15.53
C TYR A 37 -34.07 -8.69 14.08
N PRO A 38 -34.92 -9.58 13.53
CA PRO A 38 -34.65 -10.32 12.30
C PRO A 38 -35.11 -9.60 11.03
N GLY A 39 -35.55 -8.34 11.16
CA GLY A 39 -36.10 -7.54 10.06
C GLY A 39 -37.63 -7.60 9.99
N ALA A 40 -38.19 -6.83 9.06
CA ALA A 40 -39.64 -6.74 8.85
C ALA A 40 -40.20 -7.99 8.13
N SER A 41 -39.37 -8.67 7.36
CA SER A 41 -39.64 -9.90 6.63
C SER A 41 -38.33 -10.66 6.44
N PRO A 42 -38.35 -11.96 6.08
CA PRO A 42 -37.15 -12.63 5.60
C PRO A 42 -36.58 -11.86 4.39
N GLU A 43 -35.25 -11.83 4.29
CA GLU A 43 -34.47 -11.17 3.25
C GLU A 43 -34.86 -9.69 3.05
N SER A 44 -35.30 -8.99 4.11
CA SER A 44 -35.67 -7.57 4.03
C SER A 44 -34.49 -6.63 3.79
N GLU A 45 -33.27 -7.03 4.19
CA GLU A 45 -32.08 -6.20 4.09
C GLU A 45 -31.30 -6.46 2.80
N LEU A 46 -30.76 -5.39 2.19
CA LEU A 46 -30.02 -5.47 0.93
C LEU A 46 -28.76 -6.33 1.04
N GLU A 47 -28.11 -6.31 2.21
CA GLU A 47 -26.93 -7.13 2.50
C GLU A 47 -27.29 -8.63 2.48
N THR A 48 -28.40 -9.01 3.10
CA THR A 48 -28.91 -10.39 3.06
C THR A 48 -29.29 -10.80 1.63
N GLN A 49 -29.99 -9.93 0.90
CA GLN A 49 -30.36 -10.18 -0.50
C GLN A 49 -29.14 -10.38 -1.40
N ALA A 50 -28.06 -9.63 -1.19
CA ALA A 50 -26.82 -9.78 -1.95
C ALA A 50 -26.17 -11.15 -1.70
N ILE A 51 -26.10 -11.59 -0.44
CA ILE A 51 -25.55 -12.91 -0.08
C ILE A 51 -26.42 -14.04 -0.66
N VAL A 52 -27.74 -13.96 -0.48
CA VAL A 52 -28.68 -14.95 -1.03
C VAL A 52 -28.62 -14.98 -2.57
N GLY A 53 -28.50 -13.82 -3.21
CA GLY A 53 -28.32 -13.71 -4.65
C GLY A 53 -27.05 -14.41 -5.15
N LEU A 54 -25.94 -14.25 -4.41
CA LEU A 54 -24.68 -14.93 -4.70
C LEU A 54 -24.81 -16.45 -4.52
N MET A 55 -25.39 -16.90 -3.41
CA MET A 55 -25.65 -18.31 -3.14
C MET A 55 -26.47 -18.95 -4.27
N LYS A 56 -27.59 -18.33 -4.64
CA LYS A 56 -28.46 -18.82 -5.72
C LYS A 56 -27.75 -18.84 -7.07
N ARG A 57 -26.95 -17.82 -7.38
CA ARG A 57 -26.21 -17.72 -8.65
C ARG A 57 -25.20 -18.86 -8.84
N TYR A 58 -24.59 -19.32 -7.75
CA TYR A 58 -23.51 -20.30 -7.79
C TYR A 58 -23.87 -21.64 -7.12
N ALA A 59 -25.13 -21.87 -6.76
CA ALA A 59 -25.58 -23.03 -5.99
C ALA A 59 -25.16 -24.39 -6.62
N ALA A 60 -25.06 -24.46 -7.95
CA ALA A 60 -24.62 -25.69 -8.64
C ALA A 60 -23.11 -25.98 -8.52
N ASN A 61 -22.30 -25.00 -8.12
CA ASN A 61 -20.83 -25.07 -8.08
C ASN A 61 -20.25 -24.90 -6.67
N LEU A 62 -21.09 -24.71 -5.65
CA LEU A 62 -20.66 -24.48 -4.27
C LEU A 62 -21.10 -25.62 -3.37
N GLU A 63 -20.14 -26.31 -2.75
CA GLU A 63 -20.43 -27.43 -1.84
C GLU A 63 -20.39 -27.05 -0.35
N LEU A 64 -19.62 -26.02 0.02
CA LEU A 64 -19.36 -25.63 1.40
C LEU A 64 -19.70 -24.15 1.61
N TYR A 65 -20.49 -23.87 2.64
CA TYR A 65 -20.71 -22.53 3.17
C TYR A 65 -20.07 -22.39 4.55
N LEU A 66 -19.31 -21.31 4.75
CA LEU A 66 -18.70 -20.96 6.04
C LEU A 66 -19.17 -19.57 6.46
N ALA A 67 -19.93 -19.52 7.55
CA ALA A 67 -20.19 -18.27 8.28
C ALA A 67 -19.08 -18.10 9.32
N VAL A 68 -18.34 -17.00 9.29
CA VAL A 68 -17.20 -16.77 10.19
C VAL A 68 -17.55 -15.66 11.18
N HIS A 69 -17.42 -15.98 12.45
CA HIS A 69 -17.83 -15.20 13.61
C HIS A 69 -16.70 -15.16 14.65
N THR A 70 -16.88 -14.33 15.67
CA THR A 70 -16.03 -14.25 16.86
C THR A 70 -16.98 -13.92 18.01
N TYR A 71 -16.91 -14.53 19.20
CA TYR A 71 -15.86 -15.36 19.78
C TYR A 71 -16.41 -16.68 20.33
N GLY A 72 -15.58 -17.73 20.39
CA GLY A 72 -15.97 -18.93 21.14
C GLY A 72 -15.11 -20.19 21.00
N ASP A 73 -14.15 -20.23 20.07
CA ASP A 73 -13.42 -21.45 19.71
C ASP A 73 -14.37 -22.61 19.34
N MET A 74 -15.32 -22.35 18.45
CA MET A 74 -16.35 -23.34 18.07
C MET A 74 -16.43 -23.56 16.56
N ILE A 75 -16.67 -24.80 16.16
CA ILE A 75 -17.00 -25.21 14.81
C ILE A 75 -18.40 -25.80 14.87
N LEU A 76 -19.37 -25.01 14.50
CA LEU A 76 -20.79 -25.30 14.68
C LEU A 76 -21.39 -25.76 13.36
N TYR A 77 -22.16 -26.86 13.38
CA TYR A 77 -22.92 -27.30 12.21
C TYR A 77 -24.44 -27.13 12.41
N PRO A 78 -25.21 -26.89 11.33
CA PRO A 78 -26.68 -26.83 11.34
C PRO A 78 -27.38 -28.08 11.89
N PHE A 79 -28.69 -28.08 12.14
CA PHE A 79 -29.56 -26.92 12.15
C PHE A 79 -29.62 -26.27 13.53
N GLY A 80 -29.54 -24.94 13.57
CA GLY A 80 -29.56 -24.13 14.79
C GLY A 80 -30.96 -23.68 15.22
N TYR A 81 -31.98 -23.80 14.38
CA TYR A 81 -33.30 -23.20 14.67
C TYR A 81 -34.18 -23.92 15.72
N ALA A 82 -33.79 -25.09 16.23
CA ALA A 82 -34.64 -25.91 17.12
C ALA A 82 -33.86 -26.63 18.23
N TRP A 83 -34.52 -26.86 19.38
CA TRP A 83 -34.04 -27.72 20.46
C TRP A 83 -35.17 -28.63 20.99
N PRO A 84 -34.99 -29.97 21.09
CA PRO A 84 -33.83 -30.75 20.65
C PRO A 84 -33.51 -30.55 19.17
N PHE A 85 -32.22 -30.50 18.82
CA PHE A 85 -31.80 -30.14 17.46
C PHE A 85 -32.22 -31.18 16.43
N ILE A 86 -32.43 -30.73 15.20
CA ILE A 86 -32.76 -31.58 14.06
C ILE A 86 -31.45 -31.91 13.34
N PRO A 87 -31.03 -33.19 13.27
CA PRO A 87 -29.79 -33.56 12.60
C PRO A 87 -29.87 -33.28 11.11
N VAL A 88 -28.76 -32.83 10.54
CA VAL A 88 -28.60 -32.72 9.09
C VAL A 88 -28.52 -34.11 8.46
N SER A 89 -28.95 -34.23 7.19
CA SER A 89 -29.05 -35.51 6.49
C SER A 89 -27.71 -36.25 6.38
N ASN A 90 -26.60 -35.51 6.30
CA ASN A 90 -25.22 -36.01 6.27
C ASN A 90 -24.45 -35.68 7.57
N ALA A 91 -25.08 -35.84 8.75
CA ALA A 91 -24.50 -35.47 10.03
C ALA A 91 -23.12 -36.10 10.31
N ALA A 92 -22.92 -37.37 9.93
CA ALA A 92 -21.63 -38.03 10.11
C ALA A 92 -20.50 -37.37 9.29
N GLU A 93 -20.81 -36.86 8.09
CA GLU A 93 -19.84 -36.15 7.26
C GLU A 93 -19.51 -34.76 7.84
N HIS A 94 -20.51 -34.04 8.36
CA HIS A 94 -20.32 -32.75 9.03
C HIS A 94 -19.43 -32.88 10.26
N ILE A 95 -19.72 -33.85 11.14
CA ILE A 95 -18.91 -34.11 12.33
C ILE A 95 -17.47 -34.46 11.92
N ALA A 96 -17.29 -35.37 10.96
CA ALA A 96 -15.96 -35.75 10.50
C ALA A 96 -15.19 -34.58 9.87
N MET A 97 -15.87 -33.68 9.16
CA MET A 97 -15.25 -32.48 8.59
C MET A 97 -14.84 -31.48 9.66
N GLY A 98 -15.71 -31.22 10.64
CA GLY A 98 -15.41 -30.32 11.77
C GLY A 98 -14.24 -30.83 12.62
N GLU A 99 -14.21 -32.14 12.93
CA GLU A 99 -13.10 -32.74 13.69
C GLU A 99 -11.78 -32.73 12.90
N ARG A 100 -11.81 -32.87 11.56
CA ARG A 100 -10.60 -32.68 10.74
C ARG A 100 -10.11 -31.24 10.77
N ALA A 101 -11.02 -30.26 10.72
CA ALA A 101 -10.66 -28.85 10.81
C ALA A 101 -10.05 -28.53 12.19
N ARG A 102 -10.67 -28.99 13.28
CA ARG A 102 -10.13 -28.92 14.65
C ARG A 102 -8.73 -29.53 14.75
N ALA A 103 -8.53 -30.74 14.21
CA ALA A 103 -7.23 -31.41 14.24
C ALA A 103 -6.15 -30.64 13.45
N ALA A 104 -6.51 -30.02 12.32
CA ALA A 104 -5.60 -29.19 11.54
C ALA A 104 -5.17 -27.93 12.30
N VAL A 105 -6.10 -27.30 13.03
CA VAL A 105 -5.81 -26.14 13.90
C VAL A 105 -4.88 -26.54 15.04
N LEU A 106 -5.15 -27.67 15.72
CA LEU A 106 -4.28 -28.19 16.78
C LEU A 106 -2.86 -28.50 16.30
N ALA A 107 -2.71 -29.03 15.07
CA ALA A 107 -1.41 -29.40 14.50
C ALA A 107 -0.46 -28.22 14.30
N VAL A 108 -1.00 -27.00 14.14
CA VAL A 108 -0.22 -25.75 14.03
C VAL A 108 -0.15 -25.00 15.37
N GLY A 109 -0.55 -25.64 16.47
CA GLY A 109 -0.53 -25.06 17.81
C GLY A 109 -1.70 -24.13 18.11
N GLY A 110 -2.76 -24.13 17.29
CA GLY A 110 -3.97 -23.34 17.51
C GLY A 110 -4.83 -23.86 18.69
N PRO A 111 -5.92 -23.15 19.04
CA PRO A 111 -6.80 -23.55 20.14
C PRO A 111 -7.56 -24.84 19.84
N ASP A 112 -8.00 -25.52 20.91
CA ASP A 112 -8.80 -26.73 20.80
C ASP A 112 -10.29 -26.38 20.61
N TYR A 113 -10.71 -26.28 19.35
CA TYR A 113 -12.09 -25.90 19.01
C TYR A 113 -13.10 -26.97 19.42
N VAL A 114 -14.26 -26.53 19.94
CA VAL A 114 -15.42 -27.39 20.21
C VAL A 114 -16.22 -27.59 18.91
N VAL A 115 -16.38 -28.85 18.49
CA VAL A 115 -17.18 -29.20 17.31
C VAL A 115 -18.55 -29.72 17.75
N GLY A 116 -19.63 -29.22 17.17
CA GLY A 116 -20.98 -29.74 17.46
C GLY A 116 -22.11 -28.94 16.84
N ASN A 117 -23.35 -29.27 17.19
CA ASN A 117 -24.51 -28.58 16.66
C ASN A 117 -24.65 -27.17 17.28
N SER A 118 -25.02 -26.18 16.48
CA SER A 118 -25.15 -24.79 16.93
C SER A 118 -26.20 -24.59 18.03
N ALA A 119 -27.36 -25.26 17.97
CA ALA A 119 -28.39 -25.15 19.01
C ALA A 119 -28.01 -25.87 20.31
N GLU A 120 -27.20 -26.93 20.22
CA GLU A 120 -26.69 -27.69 21.38
C GLU A 120 -25.61 -26.93 22.15
N ILE A 121 -24.63 -26.39 21.42
CA ILE A 121 -23.46 -25.74 22.02
C ILE A 121 -23.80 -24.31 22.44
N LEU A 122 -24.56 -23.58 21.62
CA LEU A 122 -24.92 -22.19 21.87
C LEU A 122 -26.37 -22.07 22.32
N TYR A 123 -27.26 -21.76 21.37
CA TYR A 123 -28.66 -21.46 21.60
C TYR A 123 -29.41 -21.52 20.26
N THR A 124 -30.73 -21.66 20.33
CA THR A 124 -31.55 -21.73 19.12
C THR A 124 -31.54 -20.41 18.34
N ALA A 125 -31.30 -20.47 17.04
CA ALA A 125 -31.23 -19.32 16.16
C ALA A 125 -32.07 -19.52 14.88
N ASN A 126 -33.11 -18.71 14.71
CA ASN A 126 -33.93 -18.68 13.51
C ASN A 126 -33.33 -17.73 12.47
N GLY A 127 -33.45 -18.07 11.18
CA GLY A 127 -33.01 -17.20 10.08
C GLY A 127 -31.50 -16.99 9.99
N ALA A 128 -30.71 -17.99 10.43
CA ALA A 128 -29.26 -17.99 10.31
C ALA A 128 -28.79 -18.37 8.89
N SER A 129 -27.63 -17.84 8.48
CA SER A 129 -27.12 -18.02 7.11
C SER A 129 -26.64 -19.44 6.81
N ASP A 130 -26.08 -20.14 7.79
CA ASP A 130 -25.60 -21.53 7.68
C ASP A 130 -26.76 -22.53 7.57
N ASP A 131 -27.80 -22.33 8.37
CA ASP A 131 -29.07 -23.06 8.27
C ASP A 131 -29.72 -22.82 6.89
N TYR A 132 -29.72 -21.58 6.38
CA TYR A 132 -30.21 -21.28 5.03
C TYR A 132 -29.39 -21.96 3.94
N ALA A 133 -28.06 -21.90 4.01
CA ALA A 133 -27.19 -22.50 3.00
C ALA A 133 -27.47 -23.99 2.81
N LEU A 134 -27.65 -24.73 3.90
CA LEU A 134 -27.92 -26.16 3.86
C LEU A 134 -29.40 -26.47 3.56
N GLY A 135 -30.32 -25.70 4.14
CA GLY A 135 -31.75 -25.96 4.08
C GLY A 135 -32.45 -25.52 2.79
N GLU A 136 -31.97 -24.43 2.17
CA GLU A 136 -32.58 -23.83 0.97
C GLU A 136 -31.53 -23.44 -0.09
N GLY A 137 -30.30 -23.13 0.30
CA GLY A 137 -29.22 -22.67 -0.59
C GLY A 137 -28.59 -23.76 -1.46
N GLY A 138 -28.90 -25.04 -1.23
CA GLY A 138 -28.41 -26.17 -2.03
C GLY A 138 -26.98 -26.61 -1.72
N PHE A 139 -26.38 -26.10 -0.64
CA PHE A 139 -25.03 -26.48 -0.23
C PHE A 139 -25.03 -27.88 0.38
N LYS A 140 -23.92 -28.61 0.23
CA LYS A 140 -23.73 -29.93 0.84
C LYS A 140 -23.29 -29.82 2.31
N TYR A 141 -22.53 -28.78 2.63
CA TYR A 141 -22.00 -28.51 3.95
C TYR A 141 -22.22 -27.06 4.35
N GLY A 142 -22.59 -26.84 5.61
CA GLY A 142 -22.67 -25.51 6.23
C GLY A 142 -22.00 -25.54 7.60
N PHE A 143 -21.21 -24.52 7.91
CA PHE A 143 -20.65 -24.34 9.24
C PHE A 143 -20.67 -22.87 9.67
N THR A 144 -20.84 -22.67 10.96
CA THR A 144 -20.53 -21.43 11.67
C THR A 144 -19.22 -21.62 12.44
N LEU A 145 -18.22 -20.80 12.15
CA LEU A 145 -16.93 -20.79 12.85
C LEU A 145 -16.93 -19.64 13.85
N GLU A 146 -16.88 -19.92 15.14
CA GLU A 146 -16.66 -18.93 16.19
C GLU A 146 -15.16 -18.91 16.53
N LEU A 147 -14.44 -17.93 15.99
CA LEU A 147 -12.99 -17.82 16.18
C LEU A 147 -12.61 -17.48 17.63
N THR A 148 -11.33 -17.61 17.94
CA THR A 148 -10.78 -17.21 19.24
C THR A 148 -11.00 -15.73 19.49
N GLY A 149 -11.46 -15.40 20.70
CA GLY A 149 -11.54 -14.03 21.22
C GLY A 149 -10.72 -13.88 22.50
N GLY A 150 -11.06 -12.93 23.35
CA GLY A 150 -10.38 -12.60 24.63
C GLY A 150 -10.40 -13.67 25.73
N GLY A 151 -10.50 -14.95 25.39
CA GLY A 151 -10.88 -16.01 26.31
C GLY A 151 -12.31 -15.82 26.84
N ARG A 152 -12.55 -16.17 28.11
CA ARG A 152 -13.88 -16.06 28.78
C ARG A 152 -14.42 -14.63 28.96
N GLN A 153 -13.77 -13.59 28.40
CA GLN A 153 -14.04 -12.19 28.73
C GLN A 153 -14.44 -11.27 27.54
N GLY A 154 -14.50 -11.73 26.29
CA GLY A 154 -15.10 -10.93 25.19
C GLY A 154 -14.49 -11.10 23.80
N PHE A 155 -14.75 -10.14 22.92
CA PHE A 155 -14.36 -10.14 21.49
C PHE A 155 -12.91 -9.73 21.22
N ASP A 156 -12.24 -9.10 22.19
CA ASP A 156 -10.88 -8.58 22.02
C ASP A 156 -9.83 -9.65 22.38
N LEU A 157 -8.97 -10.03 21.45
CA LEU A 157 -7.89 -11.00 21.71
C LEU A 157 -6.92 -10.49 22.81
N PRO A 158 -6.42 -11.36 23.71
CA PRO A 158 -5.40 -10.96 24.67
C PRO A 158 -4.11 -10.58 23.94
N ALA A 159 -3.37 -9.60 24.45
CA ALA A 159 -2.11 -9.12 23.85
C ALA A 159 -1.07 -10.25 23.63
N GLU A 160 -1.12 -11.30 24.45
CA GLU A 160 -0.25 -12.47 24.35
C GLU A 160 -0.61 -13.39 23.16
N GLU A 161 -1.88 -13.52 22.78
CA GLU A 161 -2.25 -14.25 21.56
C GLU A 161 -2.04 -13.42 20.30
N LEU A 162 -2.24 -12.09 20.38
CA LEU A 162 -1.77 -11.16 19.35
C LEU A 162 -0.27 -11.34 19.11
N SER A 163 0.54 -11.53 20.16
CA SER A 163 1.97 -11.80 20.03
C SER A 163 2.31 -13.15 19.38
N ARG A 164 1.42 -14.16 19.49
CA ARG A 164 1.58 -15.47 18.83
C ARG A 164 1.19 -15.42 17.35
N VAL A 165 0.13 -14.70 17.00
CA VAL A 165 -0.19 -14.37 15.60
C VAL A 165 0.90 -13.46 15.01
N ALA A 166 1.44 -12.54 15.80
CA ALA A 166 2.59 -11.71 15.46
C ALA A 166 3.89 -12.51 15.28
N SER A 167 4.06 -13.63 15.99
CA SER A 167 5.20 -14.55 15.76
C SER A 167 5.16 -15.27 14.39
N GLN A 168 4.08 -15.06 13.62
CA GLN A 168 3.88 -15.51 12.24
C GLN A 168 3.73 -14.32 11.28
N THR A 169 4.38 -13.18 11.52
CA THR A 169 4.39 -12.04 10.58
C THR A 169 5.66 -12.00 9.73
N TYR A 170 5.65 -11.16 8.69
CA TYR A 170 6.82 -10.95 7.85
C TYR A 170 7.98 -10.39 8.68
N LYS A 171 9.20 -10.83 8.33
CA LYS A 171 10.45 -10.35 8.91
C LYS A 171 11.28 -9.64 7.86
N VAL A 172 12.05 -8.64 8.24
CA VAL A 172 13.04 -7.99 7.37
C VAL A 172 14.44 -8.27 7.87
N TYR A 173 15.25 -8.85 6.99
CA TYR A 173 16.66 -9.14 7.23
C TYR A 173 17.50 -8.13 6.47
N LYS A 174 18.48 -7.55 7.16
CA LYS A 174 19.60 -6.87 6.53
C LYS A 174 20.65 -7.91 6.15
N ILE A 175 21.14 -7.86 4.92
CA ILE A 175 22.04 -8.84 4.34
C ILE A 175 23.36 -8.15 3.96
N ASP A 176 24.47 -8.69 4.43
CA ASP A 176 25.81 -8.22 4.09
C ASP A 176 26.43 -9.12 3.03
N VAL A 177 26.39 -8.65 1.78
CA VAL A 177 26.89 -9.38 0.62
C VAL A 177 28.39 -9.13 0.45
N ALA A 178 29.22 -10.16 0.69
CA ALA A 178 30.67 -10.04 0.66
C ALA A 178 31.28 -10.27 -0.74
N SER A 179 30.52 -10.79 -1.70
CA SER A 179 31.03 -11.09 -3.04
C SER A 179 29.94 -11.11 -4.11
N ARG A 180 30.35 -10.93 -5.38
CA ARG A 180 29.47 -11.06 -6.55
C ARG A 180 28.77 -12.42 -6.60
N GLY A 181 29.46 -13.51 -6.23
CA GLY A 181 28.85 -14.85 -6.19
C GLY A 181 27.72 -14.96 -5.17
N GLN A 182 27.84 -14.34 -4.00
CA GLN A 182 26.74 -14.28 -3.03
C GLN A 182 25.57 -13.43 -3.52
N HIS A 183 25.84 -12.31 -4.21
CA HIS A 183 24.80 -11.51 -4.84
C HIS A 183 24.00 -12.31 -5.88
N GLU A 184 24.70 -13.06 -6.75
CA GLU A 184 24.08 -13.92 -7.77
C GLU A 184 23.24 -15.04 -7.13
N LEU A 185 23.69 -15.64 -6.01
CA LEU A 185 22.91 -16.63 -5.26
C LEU A 185 21.64 -16.04 -4.64
N LEU A 186 21.73 -14.85 -4.02
CA LEU A 186 20.55 -14.15 -3.49
C LEU A 186 19.54 -13.79 -4.58
N GLY A 187 20.03 -13.52 -5.80
CA GLY A 187 19.19 -13.27 -6.97
C GLY A 187 18.16 -14.37 -7.25
N GLN A 188 18.39 -15.62 -6.81
CA GLN A 188 17.46 -16.73 -6.97
C GLN A 188 16.17 -16.55 -6.16
N TRP A 189 16.19 -15.73 -5.10
CA TRP A 189 15.03 -15.46 -4.25
C TRP A 189 14.16 -14.31 -4.75
N ARG A 190 14.63 -13.51 -5.73
CA ARG A 190 13.92 -12.30 -6.20
C ARG A 190 12.56 -12.58 -6.81
N GLU A 191 12.42 -13.73 -7.45
CA GLU A 191 11.19 -14.14 -8.15
C GLU A 191 10.37 -15.16 -7.34
N VAL A 192 10.72 -15.36 -6.06
CA VAL A 192 9.99 -16.25 -5.15
C VAL A 192 8.84 -15.48 -4.53
N ASP A 193 7.61 -15.96 -4.73
CA ASP A 193 6.42 -15.38 -4.12
C ASP A 193 6.53 -15.35 -2.58
N GLY A 194 6.18 -14.22 -1.98
CA GLY A 194 6.39 -13.96 -0.55
C GLY A 194 7.78 -13.46 -0.16
N VAL A 195 8.64 -13.14 -1.13
CA VAL A 195 9.94 -12.47 -0.92
C VAL A 195 9.91 -11.09 -1.56
N ASP A 196 10.20 -10.06 -0.76
CA ASP A 196 10.21 -8.68 -1.23
C ASP A 196 11.56 -8.03 -0.91
N PHE A 197 12.29 -7.70 -1.97
CA PHE A 197 13.55 -6.98 -1.86
C PHE A 197 13.23 -5.49 -1.71
N TRP A 198 13.42 -4.98 -0.49
CA TRP A 198 13.20 -3.56 -0.22
C TRP A 198 14.22 -2.68 -0.92
N ASP A 199 15.44 -3.21 -1.08
CA ASP A 199 16.43 -2.67 -2.00
C ASP A 199 16.92 -3.77 -2.94
N ASN A 200 17.05 -3.48 -4.24
CA ASN A 200 17.62 -4.47 -5.16
C ASN A 200 19.16 -4.53 -5.09
N ALA A 201 19.80 -3.82 -4.16
CA ALA A 201 21.17 -4.13 -3.74
C ALA A 201 21.23 -5.42 -2.88
N ALA A 202 20.07 -6.05 -2.61
CA ALA A 202 19.94 -7.26 -1.80
C ALA A 202 20.47 -7.10 -0.38
N ARG A 203 20.40 -5.88 0.16
CA ARG A 203 20.78 -5.54 1.52
C ARG A 203 19.61 -5.60 2.48
N ARG A 204 18.36 -5.49 2.02
CA ARG A 204 17.17 -5.66 2.86
C ARG A 204 16.11 -6.49 2.16
N ILE A 205 15.70 -7.57 2.81
CA ILE A 205 14.77 -8.53 2.24
C ILE A 205 13.69 -8.85 3.26
N MET A 206 12.44 -8.58 2.89
CA MET A 206 11.26 -8.94 3.64
C MET A 206 10.79 -10.34 3.24
N ILE A 207 10.59 -11.22 4.22
CA ILE A 207 10.35 -12.64 4.03
C ILE A 207 9.04 -13.06 4.67
N HIS A 208 8.16 -13.65 3.86
CA HIS A 208 6.89 -14.23 4.29
C HIS A 208 7.12 -15.33 5.35
N PRO A 209 6.28 -15.42 6.39
CA PRO A 209 6.39 -16.40 7.48
C PRO A 209 6.72 -17.83 7.03
N ALA A 210 6.00 -18.33 6.01
CA ALA A 210 6.18 -19.68 5.47
C ALA A 210 7.56 -19.95 4.82
N LEU A 211 8.35 -18.91 4.56
CA LEU A 211 9.67 -19.00 3.92
C LEU A 211 10.84 -18.73 4.87
N GLN A 212 10.59 -18.17 6.06
CA GLN A 212 11.65 -17.69 6.95
C GLN A 212 12.64 -18.78 7.33
N GLU A 213 12.17 -19.97 7.73
CA GLU A 213 13.05 -21.09 8.10
C GLU A 213 13.97 -21.51 6.93
N LYS A 214 13.41 -21.59 5.71
CA LYS A 214 14.17 -21.94 4.51
C LYS A 214 15.18 -20.85 4.13
N PHE A 215 14.78 -19.59 4.28
CA PHE A 215 15.62 -18.45 3.95
C PHE A 215 16.80 -18.33 4.91
N GLU A 216 16.55 -18.44 6.22
CA GLU A 216 17.59 -18.45 7.26
C GLU A 216 18.55 -19.63 7.08
N ALA A 217 18.04 -20.83 6.76
CA ALA A 217 18.87 -21.99 6.42
C ALA A 217 19.74 -21.73 5.18
N PHE A 218 19.18 -21.10 4.15
CA PHE A 218 19.91 -20.71 2.93
C PHE A 218 21.05 -19.73 3.24
N LEU A 219 20.79 -18.69 4.03
CA LEU A 219 21.82 -17.72 4.42
C LEU A 219 22.95 -18.40 5.19
N ASN A 220 22.60 -19.29 6.12
CA ASN A 220 23.56 -20.03 6.94
C ASN A 220 24.45 -20.98 6.09
N VAL A 221 23.87 -21.76 5.19
CA VAL A 221 24.62 -22.70 4.33
C VAL A 221 25.59 -21.95 3.42
N ASN A 222 25.18 -20.80 2.88
CA ASN A 222 26.00 -20.00 1.98
C ASN A 222 26.91 -18.99 2.68
N LYS A 223 26.94 -19.01 4.02
CA LYS A 223 27.75 -18.11 4.86
C LYS A 223 27.53 -16.64 4.51
N ILE A 224 26.26 -16.27 4.28
CA ILE A 224 25.85 -14.90 4.01
C ILE A 224 25.53 -14.25 5.36
N ALA A 225 26.33 -13.25 5.72
CA ALA A 225 26.13 -12.50 6.96
C ALA A 225 24.81 -11.73 6.89
N ASN A 226 24.07 -11.71 8.00
CA ASN A 226 22.77 -11.07 8.08
C ASN A 226 22.45 -10.61 9.50
N GLU A 227 21.52 -9.67 9.59
CA GLU A 227 20.98 -9.10 10.81
C GLU A 227 19.45 -9.04 10.67
N LEU A 228 18.70 -9.56 11.64
CA LEU A 228 17.25 -9.37 11.69
C LEU A 228 16.96 -7.94 12.17
N ILE A 229 16.49 -7.07 11.28
CA ILE A 229 16.28 -5.65 11.58
C ILE A 229 14.81 -5.31 11.90
N ILE A 230 13.85 -6.05 11.34
CA ILE A 230 12.44 -5.92 11.68
C ILE A 230 11.90 -7.32 11.99
N PRO A 231 11.68 -7.65 13.28
CA PRO A 231 11.18 -8.96 13.69
C PRO A 231 9.68 -9.14 13.43
N ASP A 232 8.95 -8.04 13.26
CA ASP A 232 7.50 -8.02 13.03
C ASP A 232 7.10 -6.79 12.21
N VAL A 233 6.87 -6.99 10.91
CA VAL A 233 6.42 -5.92 10.00
C VAL A 233 4.98 -5.48 10.29
N GLU A 234 4.10 -6.37 10.76
CA GLU A 234 2.71 -5.97 11.05
C GLU A 234 2.66 -5.01 12.24
N ALA A 235 3.53 -5.18 13.24
CA ALA A 235 3.63 -4.25 14.35
C ALA A 235 4.01 -2.82 13.91
N THR A 236 4.86 -2.67 12.88
CA THR A 236 5.23 -1.33 12.38
C THR A 236 4.07 -0.69 11.63
N ILE A 237 3.36 -1.46 10.80
CA ILE A 237 2.14 -1.03 10.09
C ILE A 237 1.04 -0.63 11.08
N GLU A 238 0.81 -1.44 12.12
CA GLU A 238 -0.22 -1.15 13.12
C GLU A 238 0.15 0.04 14.01
N ALA A 239 1.43 0.30 14.25
CA ALA A 239 1.88 1.54 14.91
C ALA A 239 1.54 2.77 14.04
N GLU A 240 1.80 2.71 12.74
CA GLU A 240 1.45 3.78 11.78
C GLU A 240 -0.07 4.01 11.74
N ARG A 241 -0.88 2.95 11.61
CA ARG A 241 -2.36 3.05 11.61
C ARG A 241 -2.90 3.64 12.90
N ARG A 242 -2.40 3.20 14.06
CA ARG A 242 -2.83 3.74 15.37
C ARG A 242 -2.50 5.22 15.49
N TYR A 243 -1.34 5.64 15.01
CA TYR A 243 -0.94 7.03 15.00
C TYR A 243 -1.88 7.87 14.12
N ASP A 244 -2.15 7.46 12.87
CA ASP A 244 -3.07 8.18 11.97
C ASP A 244 -4.50 8.29 12.55
N LEU A 245 -5.02 7.19 13.13
CA LEU A 245 -6.31 7.20 13.82
C LEU A 245 -6.33 8.16 15.01
N GLN A 246 -5.25 8.22 15.80
CA GLN A 246 -5.14 9.14 16.92
C GLN A 246 -5.06 10.59 16.44
N TYR A 247 -4.22 10.86 15.44
CA TYR A 247 -4.07 12.18 14.82
C TYR A 247 -5.44 12.70 14.35
N ARG A 248 -6.17 11.93 13.54
CA ARG A 248 -7.50 12.29 13.01
C ARG A 248 -8.53 12.54 14.10
N ARG A 249 -8.49 11.77 15.20
CA ARG A 249 -9.37 12.00 16.37
C ARG A 249 -9.07 13.31 17.08
N THR A 250 -7.80 13.66 17.23
CA THR A 250 -7.37 14.85 17.99
C THR A 250 -7.54 16.15 17.21
N LYS A 251 -7.28 16.15 15.91
CA LYS A 251 -7.39 17.34 15.06
C LYS A 251 -8.83 17.72 14.70
N GLY A 252 -9.76 16.75 14.72
CA GLY A 252 -11.16 16.98 14.33
C GLY A 252 -11.31 17.41 12.87
N ALA A 253 -12.53 17.39 12.34
CA ALA A 253 -12.81 17.93 11.01
C ALA A 253 -12.74 19.47 11.08
N THR A 254 -11.54 20.05 10.96
CA THR A 254 -11.37 21.50 10.89
C THR A 254 -11.92 22.01 9.57
N SER A 255 -13.09 22.66 9.63
CA SER A 255 -13.66 23.44 8.55
C SER A 255 -12.93 24.79 8.45
N GLY A 256 -12.06 24.95 7.45
CA GLY A 256 -11.23 26.13 7.18
C GLY A 256 -9.74 25.83 7.31
N ARG A 257 -8.89 26.46 6.45
CA ARG A 257 -7.47 26.16 6.23
C ARG A 257 -6.78 25.87 7.57
N ALA A 258 -6.69 24.59 7.92
CA ALA A 258 -5.87 24.15 9.03
C ALA A 258 -4.47 24.65 8.71
N THR A 259 -3.73 25.13 9.70
CA THR A 259 -2.28 25.18 9.57
C THR A 259 -1.84 23.85 8.98
N VAL A 260 -1.30 23.89 7.76
CA VAL A 260 -0.85 22.71 7.04
C VAL A 260 0.27 22.11 7.88
N ASP A 261 0.00 21.00 8.54
CA ASP A 261 1.03 20.24 9.20
C ASP A 261 1.32 18.98 8.40
N PHE A 262 2.58 18.57 8.48
CA PHE A 262 3.12 17.39 7.81
C PHE A 262 3.31 16.28 8.85
N ASP A 263 2.44 16.23 9.87
CA ASP A 263 2.54 15.29 10.99
C ASP A 263 1.68 14.03 10.76
N HIS A 264 1.15 13.84 9.54
CA HIS A 264 0.50 12.62 9.04
C HIS A 264 0.75 12.43 7.54
N PHE A 265 0.56 11.20 7.04
CA PHE A 265 0.59 10.93 5.60
C PHE A 265 -0.79 11.22 4.99
N TRP A 266 -0.84 12.14 4.05
CA TRP A 266 -2.09 12.60 3.44
C TRP A 266 -2.61 11.60 2.41
N SER A 267 -3.91 11.39 2.33
CA SER A 267 -4.54 10.68 1.21
C SER A 267 -4.40 11.45 -0.11
N THR A 268 -4.60 10.75 -1.23
CA THR A 268 -4.67 11.37 -2.56
C THR A 268 -5.70 12.50 -2.59
N GLU A 269 -6.83 12.31 -1.92
CA GLU A 269 -7.88 13.33 -1.83
C GLU A 269 -7.40 14.57 -1.06
N GLU A 270 -6.78 14.40 0.11
CA GLU A 270 -6.19 15.52 0.88
C GLU A 270 -5.14 16.29 0.06
N ILE A 271 -4.24 15.58 -0.62
CA ILE A 271 -3.23 16.19 -1.50
C ILE A 271 -3.92 16.95 -2.64
N TYR A 272 -4.88 16.35 -3.33
CA TYR A 272 -5.53 16.99 -4.48
C TYR A 272 -6.37 18.21 -4.08
N GLN A 273 -7.07 18.15 -2.94
CA GLN A 273 -7.78 19.30 -2.38
C GLN A 273 -6.80 20.43 -2.02
N TYR A 274 -5.63 20.10 -1.46
CA TYR A 274 -4.60 21.08 -1.17
C TYR A 274 -4.08 21.76 -2.44
N LEU A 275 -3.73 20.98 -3.48
CA LEU A 275 -3.25 21.52 -4.76
C LEU A 275 -4.28 22.42 -5.45
N ASP A 276 -5.54 21.98 -5.51
CA ASP A 276 -6.62 22.78 -6.11
C ASP A 276 -6.86 24.07 -5.31
N GLY A 277 -6.73 24.01 -3.98
CA GLY A 277 -6.76 25.18 -3.09
C GLY A 277 -5.65 26.18 -3.40
N LEU A 278 -4.41 25.70 -3.56
CA LEU A 278 -3.28 26.56 -3.94
C LEU A 278 -3.48 27.22 -5.30
N ALA A 279 -3.99 26.49 -6.31
CA ALA A 279 -4.29 27.06 -7.62
C ALA A 279 -5.37 28.14 -7.57
N ALA A 280 -6.39 27.97 -6.71
CA ALA A 280 -7.46 28.95 -6.53
C ALA A 280 -6.97 30.22 -5.82
N GLU A 281 -6.08 30.08 -4.84
CA GLU A 281 -5.57 31.19 -4.03
C GLU A 281 -4.41 31.94 -4.69
N PHE A 282 -3.54 31.23 -5.41
CA PHE A 282 -2.36 31.78 -6.09
C PHE A 282 -2.43 31.60 -7.62
N PRO A 283 -3.49 32.06 -8.31
CA PRO A 283 -3.74 31.75 -9.73
C PRO A 283 -2.71 32.35 -10.70
N ASN A 284 -1.91 33.33 -10.26
CA ASN A 284 -0.81 33.92 -11.05
C ASN A 284 0.53 33.20 -10.84
N LEU A 285 0.59 32.23 -9.93
CA LEU A 285 1.79 31.46 -9.61
C LEU A 285 1.58 29.96 -9.88
N VAL A 286 0.39 29.44 -9.59
CA VAL A 286 0.11 28.00 -9.60
C VAL A 286 -0.95 27.66 -10.64
N LYS A 287 -0.69 26.59 -11.40
CA LYS A 287 -1.68 25.93 -12.24
C LYS A 287 -1.68 24.44 -11.96
N VAL A 288 -2.86 23.88 -11.74
CA VAL A 288 -3.07 22.44 -11.58
C VAL A 288 -3.81 21.90 -12.79
N GLU A 289 -3.38 20.75 -13.32
CA GLU A 289 -4.04 20.08 -14.42
C GLU A 289 -4.02 18.56 -14.26
N THR A 290 -5.07 17.90 -14.75
CA THR A 290 -5.07 16.45 -14.93
C THR A 290 -4.33 16.12 -16.23
N VAL A 291 -3.22 15.38 -16.11
CA VAL A 291 -2.34 15.00 -17.23
C VAL A 291 -2.59 13.60 -17.76
N GLY A 292 -3.36 12.80 -17.02
CA GLY A 292 -3.77 11.45 -17.39
C GLY A 292 -4.76 10.88 -16.37
N GLN A 293 -5.22 9.67 -16.63
CA GLN A 293 -6.02 8.89 -15.67
C GLN A 293 -5.41 7.50 -15.53
N THR A 294 -5.49 6.96 -14.32
CA THR A 294 -5.01 5.62 -13.99
C THR A 294 -5.95 4.52 -14.48
N HIS A 295 -5.57 3.25 -14.28
CA HIS A 295 -6.42 2.10 -14.64
C HIS A 295 -7.77 2.09 -13.89
N GLU A 296 -7.78 2.44 -12.61
CA GLU A 296 -9.00 2.51 -11.79
C GLU A 296 -9.74 3.86 -11.94
N GLY A 297 -9.28 4.74 -12.83
CA GLY A 297 -9.95 5.99 -13.21
C GLY A 297 -9.68 7.18 -12.29
N ARG A 298 -8.60 7.15 -11.50
CA ARG A 298 -8.15 8.32 -10.72
C ARG A 298 -7.37 9.26 -11.62
N ASP A 299 -7.54 10.56 -11.38
CA ASP A 299 -6.75 11.58 -12.08
C ASP A 299 -5.29 11.51 -11.66
N ILE A 300 -4.38 11.68 -12.61
CA ILE A 300 -2.97 11.96 -12.39
C ILE A 300 -2.80 13.47 -12.56
N LYS A 301 -2.50 14.18 -11.47
CA LYS A 301 -2.38 15.64 -11.48
C LYS A 301 -0.94 16.10 -11.58
N SER A 302 -0.71 17.15 -12.36
CA SER A 302 0.53 17.94 -12.32
C SER A 302 0.26 19.34 -11.76
N VAL A 303 1.30 19.93 -11.18
CA VAL A 303 1.32 21.29 -10.64
C VAL A 303 2.43 22.05 -11.36
N THR A 304 2.08 23.15 -12.01
CA THR A 304 3.05 24.11 -12.55
C THR A 304 3.16 25.29 -11.58
N ILE A 305 4.37 25.59 -11.10
CA ILE A 305 4.67 26.76 -10.27
C ILE A 305 5.59 27.69 -11.07
N SER A 306 5.05 28.85 -11.46
CA SER A 306 5.75 29.81 -12.30
C SER A 306 5.26 31.24 -12.07
N THR A 307 6.21 32.15 -11.91
CA THR A 307 5.98 33.61 -11.90
C THR A 307 5.48 34.18 -13.24
N THR A 308 5.34 33.35 -14.29
CA THR A 308 4.77 33.72 -15.58
C THR A 308 3.29 33.32 -15.67
N ASN A 309 2.48 33.73 -14.70
CA ASN A 309 1.05 33.38 -14.60
C ASN A 309 0.78 31.87 -14.57
N GLY A 310 1.62 31.12 -13.83
CA GLY A 310 1.51 29.66 -13.72
C GLY A 310 1.71 28.92 -15.06
N GLN A 311 2.38 29.52 -16.05
CA GLN A 311 2.67 28.89 -17.34
C GLN A 311 4.17 28.75 -17.58
N VAL A 312 4.55 27.64 -18.21
CA VAL A 312 5.89 27.46 -18.80
C VAL A 312 5.93 28.20 -20.13
N SER A 313 6.59 29.36 -20.16
CA SER A 313 6.64 30.26 -21.34
C SER A 313 7.84 29.99 -22.26
N GLY A 314 8.75 29.10 -21.88
CA GLY A 314 10.00 28.88 -22.60
C GLY A 314 11.07 29.95 -22.35
N THR A 315 10.90 30.81 -21.35
CA THR A 315 11.91 31.84 -20.99
C THR A 315 12.74 31.48 -19.76
N LYS A 316 12.28 30.52 -18.96
CA LYS A 316 12.95 30.03 -17.75
C LYS A 316 13.35 28.55 -17.94
N PRO A 317 14.42 28.07 -17.29
CA PRO A 317 14.71 26.65 -17.26
C PRO A 317 13.63 25.91 -16.46
N VAL A 318 13.34 24.69 -16.89
CA VAL A 318 12.31 23.83 -16.29
C VAL A 318 12.97 22.81 -15.37
N ILE A 319 12.48 22.77 -14.12
CA ILE A 319 12.74 21.70 -13.17
C ILE A 319 11.51 20.81 -13.15
N PHE A 320 11.69 19.55 -13.54
CA PHE A 320 10.64 18.54 -13.55
C PHE A 320 10.84 17.56 -12.40
N ILE A 321 9.76 17.26 -11.67
CA ILE A 321 9.78 16.31 -10.56
C ILE A 321 8.60 15.36 -10.69
N ASP A 322 8.85 14.07 -10.50
CA ASP A 322 7.79 13.13 -10.13
C ASP A 322 8.14 12.38 -8.85
N ALA A 323 7.10 12.03 -8.11
CA ALA A 323 7.18 11.27 -6.88
C ALA A 323 6.05 10.25 -6.80
N GLY A 324 6.22 9.24 -5.95
CA GLY A 324 5.16 8.26 -5.69
C GLY A 324 4.82 7.40 -6.90
N VAL A 325 5.76 7.17 -7.83
CA VAL A 325 5.61 6.14 -8.86
C VAL A 325 5.61 4.73 -8.25
N HIS A 326 6.32 4.55 -7.14
CA HIS A 326 6.13 3.40 -6.25
C HIS A 326 5.20 3.77 -5.09
N ALA A 327 4.16 2.98 -4.92
CA ALA A 327 3.05 3.30 -4.03
C ALA A 327 3.40 3.36 -2.54
N ARG A 328 4.30 2.48 -2.06
CA ARG A 328 4.70 2.37 -0.65
C ARG A 328 5.62 3.48 -0.14
N GLU A 329 6.12 4.35 -1.02
CA GLU A 329 7.16 5.35 -0.74
C GLU A 329 6.56 6.68 -0.28
N TRP A 330 5.80 6.64 0.82
CA TRP A 330 4.94 7.75 1.24
C TRP A 330 5.71 9.04 1.58
N ALA A 331 6.93 8.90 2.10
CA ALA A 331 7.77 10.05 2.43
C ALA A 331 8.25 10.83 1.19
N ALA A 332 8.38 10.17 0.04
CA ALA A 332 8.70 10.83 -1.23
C ALA A 332 7.55 11.74 -1.69
N ILE A 333 6.32 11.23 -1.59
CA ILE A 333 5.10 11.99 -1.89
C ILE A 333 5.00 13.22 -0.97
N MET A 334 5.08 13.00 0.35
CA MET A 334 4.94 14.08 1.32
C MET A 334 6.07 15.12 1.23
N SER A 335 7.32 14.72 0.97
CA SER A 335 8.43 15.66 0.78
C SER A 335 8.24 16.51 -0.49
N THR A 336 7.65 15.94 -1.53
CA THR A 336 7.34 16.68 -2.76
C THR A 336 6.18 17.65 -2.56
N VAL A 337 5.17 17.28 -1.76
CA VAL A 337 4.09 18.20 -1.35
C VAL A 337 4.64 19.32 -0.46
N TYR A 338 5.61 19.03 0.41
CA TYR A 338 6.29 20.05 1.22
C TYR A 338 7.08 21.05 0.37
N LEU A 339 7.77 20.60 -0.69
CA LEU A 339 8.40 21.49 -1.66
C LEU A 339 7.38 22.43 -2.31
N ILE A 340 6.21 21.91 -2.72
CA ILE A 340 5.13 22.72 -3.29
C ILE A 340 4.65 23.76 -2.27
N HIS A 341 4.46 23.36 -1.02
CA HIS A 341 4.07 24.25 0.08
C HIS A 341 5.06 25.42 0.22
N GLU A 342 6.37 25.13 0.33
CA GLU A 342 7.41 26.14 0.47
C GLU A 342 7.46 27.08 -0.74
N LEU A 343 7.42 26.55 -1.98
CA LEU A 343 7.50 27.37 -3.19
C LEU A 343 6.30 28.31 -3.38
N VAL A 344 5.13 27.96 -2.84
CA VAL A 344 3.88 28.71 -3.05
C VAL A 344 3.55 29.60 -1.85
N GLU A 345 3.38 29.00 -0.67
CA GLU A 345 2.96 29.72 0.54
C GLU A 345 4.08 30.61 1.10
N HIS A 346 5.34 30.22 0.85
CA HIS A 346 6.53 30.98 1.24
C HIS A 346 7.28 31.54 0.01
N SER A 347 6.58 31.80 -1.10
CA SER A 347 7.14 32.27 -2.37
C SER A 347 8.06 33.50 -2.25
N ASP A 348 7.77 34.43 -1.33
CA ASP A 348 8.61 35.61 -1.05
C ASP A 348 10.01 35.26 -0.53
N LEU A 349 10.16 34.12 0.17
CA LEU A 349 11.45 33.63 0.69
C LEU A 349 12.28 32.93 -0.37
N TYR A 350 11.64 32.42 -1.43
CA TYR A 350 12.25 31.55 -2.45
C TYR A 350 12.21 32.14 -3.87
N ALA A 351 12.26 33.47 -3.98
CA ALA A 351 12.25 34.17 -5.26
C ALA A 351 13.35 33.70 -6.23
N ASN A 352 14.51 33.27 -5.71
CA ASN A 352 15.60 32.69 -6.52
C ASN A 352 15.24 31.32 -7.12
N MET A 353 14.50 30.48 -6.39
CA MET A 353 13.98 29.21 -6.89
C MET A 353 12.88 29.43 -7.93
N LEU A 354 12.10 30.52 -7.79
CA LEU A 354 11.04 30.90 -8.72
C LEU A 354 11.52 31.60 -10.01
N GLN A 355 12.84 31.79 -10.17
CA GLN A 355 13.46 32.10 -11.46
C GLN A 355 13.46 30.89 -12.42
N LYS A 356 12.93 29.75 -11.97
CA LYS A 356 12.71 28.54 -12.74
C LYS A 356 11.20 28.31 -12.94
N ASP A 357 10.87 27.43 -13.86
CA ASP A 357 9.54 26.86 -13.98
C ASP A 357 9.55 25.48 -13.34
N TRP A 358 8.72 25.26 -12.33
CA TRP A 358 8.60 23.95 -11.67
C TRP A 358 7.39 23.22 -12.25
N VAL A 359 7.60 21.99 -12.71
CA VAL A 359 6.55 21.08 -13.19
C VAL A 359 6.61 19.81 -12.36
N ILE A 360 5.61 19.59 -11.51
CA ILE A 360 5.67 18.58 -10.46
C ILE A 360 4.47 17.64 -10.56
N ILE A 361 4.72 16.33 -10.59
CA ILE A 361 3.71 15.27 -10.41
C ILE A 361 3.92 14.67 -9.01
N PRO A 362 3.17 15.10 -7.98
CA PRO A 362 3.42 14.67 -6.60
C PRO A 362 2.99 13.21 -6.33
N ILE A 363 2.10 12.66 -7.17
CA ILE A 363 1.64 11.26 -7.09
C ILE A 363 1.58 10.68 -8.51
N GLY A 364 2.65 10.00 -8.93
CA GLY A 364 2.72 9.33 -10.22
C GLY A 364 1.85 8.07 -10.32
N ASN A 365 1.57 7.42 -9.19
CA ASN A 365 0.76 6.19 -9.09
C ASN A 365 -0.40 6.32 -8.07
N PRO A 366 -1.45 7.12 -8.36
CA PRO A 366 -2.56 7.35 -7.42
C PRO A 366 -3.30 6.06 -7.01
N ASP A 367 -3.50 5.11 -7.93
CA ASP A 367 -4.18 3.84 -7.62
C ASP A 367 -3.37 3.00 -6.65
N GLY A 368 -2.07 2.84 -6.93
CA GLY A 368 -1.17 2.11 -6.05
C GLY A 368 -1.07 2.79 -4.68
N TYR A 369 -0.94 4.12 -4.65
CA TYR A 369 -0.83 4.87 -3.40
C TYR A 369 -2.06 4.64 -2.50
N GLU A 370 -3.28 4.80 -3.03
CA GLU A 370 -4.50 4.51 -2.26
C GLU A 370 -4.61 3.04 -1.83
N PHE A 371 -4.23 2.11 -2.70
CA PHE A 371 -4.19 0.69 -2.34
C PHE A 371 -3.19 0.41 -1.21
N SER A 372 -2.06 1.12 -1.20
CA SER A 372 -1.09 0.99 -0.09
C SER A 372 -1.63 1.54 1.23
N ARG A 373 -2.43 2.60 1.19
CA ARG A 373 -3.05 3.18 2.39
C ARG A 373 -4.15 2.32 2.98
N THR A 374 -4.93 1.65 2.12
CA THR A 374 -6.20 1.03 2.52
C THR A 374 -6.18 -0.50 2.54
N ASN A 375 -5.28 -1.14 1.79
CA ASN A 375 -5.23 -2.59 1.63
C ASN A 375 -3.86 -3.19 1.98
N ASN A 376 -2.82 -2.88 1.21
CA ASN A 376 -1.49 -3.47 1.37
C ASN A 376 -0.41 -2.40 1.44
N ARG A 377 0.01 -2.06 2.66
CA ARG A 377 1.00 -1.01 2.96
C ARG A 377 2.34 -1.15 2.23
N MET A 378 2.71 -2.37 1.84
CA MET A 378 3.95 -2.67 1.13
C MET A 378 3.77 -2.76 -0.40
N TRP A 379 2.59 -2.44 -0.93
CA TRP A 379 2.33 -2.43 -2.37
C TRP A 379 3.21 -1.41 -3.09
N ARG A 380 3.88 -1.83 -4.16
CA ARG A 380 4.82 -1.00 -4.94
C ARG A 380 4.26 -0.56 -6.29
N LYS A 381 3.71 -1.51 -7.05
CA LYS A 381 3.35 -1.36 -8.48
C LYS A 381 2.11 -0.51 -8.71
N ASN A 382 1.72 -0.28 -9.97
CA ASN A 382 0.38 0.23 -10.27
C ASN A 382 -0.71 -0.86 -10.07
N ARG A 383 -1.94 -0.60 -10.50
CA ARG A 383 -3.10 -1.50 -10.26
C ARG A 383 -3.66 -2.15 -11.53
N VAL A 384 -2.95 -2.13 -12.65
CA VAL A 384 -3.40 -2.81 -13.88
C VAL A 384 -3.46 -4.34 -13.68
N PRO A 385 -4.47 -5.06 -14.19
CA PRO A 385 -4.45 -6.51 -14.26
C PRO A 385 -3.34 -7.00 -15.20
N ALA A 386 -2.19 -7.38 -14.65
CA ALA A 386 -1.04 -7.83 -15.43
C ALA A 386 -1.19 -9.29 -15.92
N SER A 387 -1.91 -10.13 -15.18
CA SER A 387 -2.32 -11.48 -15.57
C SER A 387 -3.59 -11.92 -14.82
N ILE A 388 -4.04 -13.16 -15.02
CA ILE A 388 -5.18 -13.74 -14.27
C ILE A 388 -4.90 -13.77 -12.75
N LEU A 389 -3.63 -13.92 -12.35
CA LEU A 389 -3.24 -14.12 -10.96
C LEU A 389 -2.55 -12.91 -10.33
N CYS A 390 -2.03 -11.98 -11.15
CA CYS A 390 -1.12 -10.95 -10.68
C CYS A 390 -1.51 -9.57 -11.21
N THR A 391 -1.35 -8.57 -10.34
CA THR A 391 -1.71 -7.19 -10.59
C THR A 391 -0.46 -6.31 -10.54
N GLY A 392 -0.43 -5.30 -11.39
CA GLY A 392 0.53 -4.21 -11.36
C GLY A 392 1.76 -4.42 -12.23
N VAL A 393 2.22 -3.31 -12.77
CA VAL A 393 3.50 -3.10 -13.45
C VAL A 393 4.34 -2.13 -12.61
N ASP A 394 5.64 -2.36 -12.56
CA ASP A 394 6.59 -1.42 -12.00
C ASP A 394 6.76 -0.25 -12.98
N ILE A 395 6.18 0.91 -12.64
CA ILE A 395 6.24 2.12 -13.46
C ILE A 395 7.69 2.52 -13.74
N ASN A 396 8.59 2.38 -12.77
CA ASN A 396 10.01 2.71 -12.94
C ASN A 396 10.82 1.57 -13.62
N ARG A 397 10.15 0.68 -14.33
CA ARG A 397 10.72 -0.28 -15.28
C ARG A 397 10.06 -0.19 -16.66
N ASN A 398 9.12 0.73 -16.83
CA ASN A 398 8.25 0.80 -17.99
C ASN A 398 8.65 1.90 -18.99
N PHE A 399 9.62 2.76 -18.70
CA PHE A 399 10.03 3.84 -19.60
C PHE A 399 10.76 3.31 -20.84
N ASN A 400 10.56 3.95 -21.99
CA ASN A 400 11.13 3.51 -23.28
C ASN A 400 12.60 3.93 -23.46
N TYR A 401 13.45 3.67 -22.47
CA TYR A 401 14.89 3.83 -22.61
C TYR A 401 15.60 2.59 -22.09
N ARG A 402 16.27 1.89 -23.00
CA ARG A 402 16.91 0.59 -22.72
C ARG A 402 15.97 -0.38 -22.02
N TRP A 403 14.66 -0.29 -22.29
CA TRP A 403 13.64 -1.15 -21.72
C TRP A 403 13.94 -2.62 -21.99
N ALA A 404 13.71 -3.46 -21.00
CA ALA A 404 13.90 -4.90 -21.10
C ALA A 404 12.60 -5.62 -20.80
N SER A 405 12.25 -6.61 -21.62
CA SER A 405 11.06 -7.43 -21.40
C SER A 405 11.23 -8.31 -20.16
N GLY A 406 10.19 -8.39 -19.33
CA GLY A 406 10.07 -9.36 -18.24
C GLY A 406 8.89 -10.28 -18.46
N ASN A 407 8.99 -11.55 -18.06
CA ASN A 407 7.94 -12.56 -18.30
C ASN A 407 7.21 -13.00 -17.03
N ILE A 408 7.53 -12.42 -15.88
CA ILE A 408 6.96 -12.79 -14.58
C ILE A 408 6.08 -11.64 -14.09
N ALA A 409 4.80 -11.68 -14.45
CA ALA A 409 3.82 -10.63 -14.10
C ALA A 409 3.68 -10.40 -12.58
N CYS A 410 4.01 -11.40 -11.78
CA CYS A 410 3.94 -11.37 -10.32
C CYS A 410 5.17 -10.71 -9.68
N SER A 411 6.24 -10.51 -10.44
CA SER A 411 7.45 -9.84 -9.94
C SER A 411 7.14 -8.41 -9.52
N GLU A 412 7.76 -7.96 -8.43
CA GLU A 412 7.74 -6.55 -8.00
C GLU A 412 8.44 -5.62 -9.01
N SER A 413 9.28 -6.19 -9.88
CA SER A 413 10.01 -5.47 -10.93
C SER A 413 9.45 -5.70 -12.34
N PHE A 414 8.23 -6.24 -12.45
CA PHE A 414 7.62 -6.55 -13.74
C PHE A 414 7.51 -5.29 -14.62
N PRO A 415 8.20 -5.22 -15.78
CA PRO A 415 8.36 -4.00 -16.58
C PRO A 415 7.17 -3.68 -17.49
N GLY A 416 6.12 -4.50 -17.45
CA GLY A 416 4.98 -4.42 -18.35
C GLY A 416 5.17 -5.23 -19.64
N PRO A 417 4.13 -5.33 -20.47
CA PRO A 417 4.15 -6.08 -21.72
C PRO A 417 4.96 -5.40 -22.85
N ASN A 418 5.15 -4.08 -22.80
CA ASN A 418 5.92 -3.27 -23.74
C ASN A 418 6.32 -1.94 -23.07
N PRO A 419 7.31 -1.20 -23.59
CA PRO A 419 7.66 0.10 -23.03
C PRO A 419 6.51 1.10 -23.18
N GLU A 420 6.35 1.97 -22.18
CA GLU A 420 5.26 2.95 -22.06
C GLU A 420 3.87 2.31 -22.12
N SER A 421 3.71 1.05 -21.67
CA SER A 421 2.40 0.38 -21.61
C SER A 421 1.45 0.99 -20.59
N GLU A 422 1.98 1.56 -19.51
CA GLU A 422 1.18 2.04 -18.39
C GLU A 422 0.70 3.48 -18.60
N LEU A 423 -0.54 3.77 -18.21
CA LEU A 423 -1.12 5.11 -18.35
C LEU A 423 -0.38 6.15 -17.50
N GLU A 424 0.14 5.72 -16.35
CA GLU A 424 0.99 6.54 -15.49
C GLU A 424 2.29 6.95 -16.18
N THR A 425 3.00 5.98 -16.79
CA THR A 425 4.22 6.24 -17.57
C THR A 425 3.92 7.17 -18.75
N GLN A 426 2.82 6.94 -19.47
CA GLN A 426 2.39 7.77 -20.60
C GLN A 426 2.10 9.21 -20.19
N ALA A 427 1.49 9.43 -19.01
CA ALA A 427 1.20 10.76 -18.49
C ALA A 427 2.50 11.53 -18.16
N ILE A 428 3.45 10.89 -17.47
CA ILE A 428 4.76 11.48 -17.13
C ILE A 428 5.53 11.84 -18.41
N VAL A 429 5.67 10.87 -19.33
CA VAL A 429 6.38 11.05 -20.61
C VAL A 429 5.70 12.12 -21.47
N GLY A 430 4.36 12.13 -21.53
CA GLY A 430 3.59 13.13 -22.25
C GLY A 430 3.85 14.55 -21.73
N LEU A 431 4.00 14.71 -20.42
CA LEU A 431 4.31 15.99 -19.80
C LEU A 431 5.77 16.42 -20.06
N MET A 432 6.73 15.50 -20.00
CA MET A 432 8.12 15.78 -20.40
C MET A 432 8.19 16.29 -21.85
N LYS A 433 7.53 15.58 -22.78
CA LYS A 433 7.46 15.96 -24.20
C LYS A 433 6.83 17.35 -24.40
N ARG A 434 5.82 17.70 -23.60
CA ARG A 434 5.16 19.02 -23.64
C ARG A 434 6.11 20.18 -23.36
N TYR A 435 7.10 19.98 -22.48
CA TYR A 435 8.02 21.02 -22.01
C TYR A 435 9.45 20.88 -22.54
N ALA A 436 9.66 20.05 -23.56
CA ALA A 436 10.96 19.67 -24.13
C ALA A 436 11.89 20.84 -24.54
N ALA A 437 11.36 22.05 -24.74
CA ALA A 437 12.14 23.20 -25.18
C ALA A 437 13.18 23.67 -24.13
N ASN A 438 12.89 23.53 -22.83
CA ASN A 438 13.69 24.13 -21.75
C ASN A 438 13.94 23.18 -20.57
N LEU A 439 14.00 21.87 -20.80
CA LEU A 439 14.22 20.88 -19.75
C LEU A 439 15.67 20.94 -19.23
N ASP A 440 15.86 21.31 -17.96
CA ASP A 440 17.20 21.44 -17.37
C ASP A 440 17.45 20.33 -16.34
N LEU A 441 16.60 20.23 -15.32
CA LEU A 441 16.73 19.26 -14.22
C LEU A 441 15.51 18.35 -14.12
N TYR A 442 15.76 17.05 -14.09
CA TYR A 442 14.78 16.02 -13.75
C TYR A 442 15.11 15.37 -12.40
N LEU A 443 14.14 15.27 -11.50
CA LEU A 443 14.25 14.56 -10.23
C LEU A 443 13.15 13.49 -10.10
N ALA A 444 13.55 12.22 -10.07
CA ALA A 444 12.71 11.11 -9.64
C ALA A 444 12.84 10.95 -8.12
N VAL A 445 11.77 11.21 -7.37
CA VAL A 445 11.81 11.19 -5.90
C VAL A 445 11.23 9.87 -5.38
N HIS A 446 12.10 9.13 -4.69
CA HIS A 446 11.87 7.80 -4.15
C HIS A 446 12.23 7.74 -2.67
N THR A 447 11.82 6.67 -2.01
CA THR A 447 12.40 6.26 -0.73
C THR A 447 12.70 4.77 -0.78
N PHE A 448 13.70 4.24 -0.10
CA PHE A 448 14.58 4.88 0.87
C PHE A 448 16.03 4.58 0.56
N GLY A 449 16.96 5.33 1.15
CA GLY A 449 18.37 4.95 1.10
C GLY A 449 19.39 6.01 1.43
N ASP A 450 18.96 7.26 1.61
CA ASP A 450 19.84 8.43 1.72
C ASP A 450 20.83 8.47 0.53
N MET A 451 20.32 8.42 -0.70
CA MET A 451 21.14 8.40 -1.92
C MET A 451 20.71 9.46 -2.93
N ILE A 452 21.71 10.09 -3.55
CA ILE A 452 21.57 11.00 -4.68
C ILE A 452 22.24 10.34 -5.88
N LEU A 453 21.43 9.76 -6.74
CA LEU A 453 21.87 8.87 -7.81
C LEU A 453 21.77 9.57 -9.16
N TYR A 454 22.77 9.38 -10.02
CA TYR A 454 22.73 9.87 -11.40
C TYR A 454 22.84 8.75 -12.45
N PRO A 455 22.26 8.94 -13.65
CA PRO A 455 22.33 7.99 -14.76
C PRO A 455 23.77 7.65 -15.25
N PHE A 456 23.98 6.60 -16.05
CA PHE A 456 22.97 5.63 -16.47
C PHE A 456 22.95 4.38 -15.58
N GLY A 457 21.75 3.89 -15.28
CA GLY A 457 21.48 2.71 -14.46
C GLY A 457 21.41 1.40 -15.22
N TYR A 458 21.23 1.40 -16.54
CA TYR A 458 20.86 0.18 -17.29
C TYR A 458 21.96 -0.89 -17.50
N THR A 459 23.24 -0.65 -17.14
CA THR A 459 24.33 -1.60 -17.43
C THR A 459 25.54 -1.46 -16.51
N LEU A 460 26.36 -2.53 -16.41
CA LEU A 460 27.70 -2.52 -15.81
C LEU A 460 28.74 -3.14 -16.76
N PRO A 461 29.94 -2.53 -16.95
CA PRO A 461 30.35 -1.22 -16.45
C PRO A 461 29.42 -0.12 -16.96
N PHE A 462 29.12 0.87 -16.11
CA PHE A 462 28.10 1.86 -16.42
C PHE A 462 28.56 2.80 -17.54
N VAL A 463 27.60 3.32 -18.29
CA VAL A 463 27.85 4.35 -19.29
C VAL A 463 27.73 5.71 -18.59
N PRO A 464 28.77 6.55 -18.59
CA PRO A 464 28.71 7.86 -17.96
C PRO A 464 27.81 8.81 -18.77
N VAL A 465 27.07 9.67 -18.07
CA VAL A 465 26.43 10.84 -18.68
C VAL A 465 27.48 11.80 -19.23
N ALA A 466 27.13 12.55 -20.28
CA ALA A 466 28.07 13.42 -20.99
C ALA A 466 28.72 14.49 -20.08
N ASN A 467 27.97 15.00 -19.11
CA ASN A 467 28.35 15.99 -18.12
C ASN A 467 28.51 15.37 -16.72
N ALA A 468 29.16 14.21 -16.62
CA ALA A 468 29.32 13.47 -15.35
C ALA A 468 29.97 14.30 -14.23
N ALA A 469 30.97 15.14 -14.54
CA ALA A 469 31.61 16.00 -13.53
C ALA A 469 30.62 17.03 -12.94
N GLU A 470 29.69 17.54 -13.75
CA GLU A 470 28.67 18.48 -13.29
C GLU A 470 27.62 17.76 -12.43
N HIS A 471 27.21 16.54 -12.80
CA HIS A 471 26.30 15.71 -12.00
C HIS A 471 26.88 15.41 -10.61
N ILE A 472 28.14 14.97 -10.56
CA ILE A 472 28.83 14.70 -9.29
C ILE A 472 28.89 15.97 -8.44
N ALA A 473 29.29 17.10 -9.03
CA ALA A 473 29.41 18.35 -8.29
C ALA A 473 28.07 18.86 -7.74
N MET A 474 26.99 18.73 -8.52
CA MET A 474 25.63 19.09 -8.08
C MET A 474 25.15 18.17 -6.96
N GLY A 475 25.34 16.86 -7.09
CA GLY A 475 24.99 15.88 -6.04
C GLY A 475 25.75 16.11 -4.74
N GLU A 476 27.06 16.37 -4.80
CA GLU A 476 27.88 16.64 -3.60
C GLU A 476 27.51 17.97 -2.92
N ARG A 477 27.10 19.00 -3.69
CA ARG A 477 26.55 20.23 -3.10
C ARG A 477 25.23 19.97 -2.37
N ALA A 478 24.35 19.19 -2.98
CA ALA A 478 23.07 18.83 -2.37
C ALA A 478 23.25 17.98 -1.10
N ARG A 479 24.16 17.00 -1.12
CA ARG A 479 24.61 16.25 0.06
C ARG A 479 25.13 17.17 1.17
N ALA A 480 25.99 18.13 0.81
CA ALA A 480 26.52 19.09 1.78
C ALA A 480 25.42 19.99 2.38
N ALA A 481 24.40 20.35 1.60
CA ALA A 481 23.29 21.17 2.04
C ALA A 481 22.42 20.45 3.09
N VAL A 482 22.03 19.20 2.85
CA VAL A 482 21.25 18.41 3.82
C VAL A 482 22.05 18.12 5.09
N LEU A 483 23.36 17.83 4.96
CA LEU A 483 24.23 17.63 6.11
C LEU A 483 24.39 18.91 6.96
N ALA A 484 24.39 20.08 6.33
CA ALA A 484 24.54 21.37 7.02
C ALA A 484 23.35 21.72 7.92
N VAL A 485 22.16 21.17 7.64
CA VAL A 485 20.96 21.33 8.48
C VAL A 485 20.77 20.18 9.49
N GLY A 486 21.73 19.26 9.56
CA GLY A 486 21.70 18.13 10.50
C GLY A 486 21.00 16.87 9.97
N GLY A 487 20.65 16.83 8.68
CA GLY A 487 20.16 15.63 8.02
C GLY A 487 21.27 14.58 7.78
N PRO A 488 20.92 13.41 7.22
CA PRO A 488 21.87 12.32 7.05
C PRO A 488 22.93 12.61 5.98
N ASP A 489 24.04 11.86 6.04
CA ASP A 489 25.12 11.96 5.06
C ASP A 489 24.78 11.11 3.82
N TYR A 490 24.16 11.74 2.82
CA TYR A 490 23.71 11.05 1.61
C TYR A 490 24.90 10.51 0.78
N ILE A 491 24.71 9.34 0.15
CA ILE A 491 25.67 8.79 -0.81
C ILE A 491 25.38 9.38 -2.20
N VAL A 492 26.41 9.92 -2.85
CA VAL A 492 26.32 10.45 -4.23
C VAL A 492 27.05 9.52 -5.19
N GLY A 493 26.43 9.17 -6.32
CA GLY A 493 27.11 8.39 -7.36
C GLY A 493 26.20 7.82 -8.43
N ASN A 494 26.75 6.95 -9.28
CA ASN A 494 25.99 6.33 -10.35
C ASN A 494 24.99 5.30 -9.80
N SER A 495 23.77 5.29 -10.35
CA SER A 495 22.69 4.39 -9.92
C SER A 495 23.07 2.90 -10.06
N ALA A 496 23.72 2.48 -11.15
CA ALA A 496 24.12 1.08 -11.32
C ALA A 496 25.24 0.63 -10.37
N GLU A 497 26.16 1.54 -10.02
CA GLU A 497 27.30 1.25 -9.15
C GLU A 497 26.92 1.21 -7.66
N ILE A 498 26.13 2.19 -7.21
CA ILE A 498 25.70 2.27 -5.80
C ILE A 498 24.60 1.24 -5.50
N LEU A 499 23.62 1.13 -6.40
CA LEU A 499 22.48 0.25 -6.24
C LEU A 499 22.68 -1.04 -7.04
N TYR A 500 22.25 -1.03 -8.30
CA TYR A 500 22.18 -2.20 -9.18
C TYR A 500 21.74 -1.76 -10.58
N THR A 501 21.94 -2.62 -11.58
CA THR A 501 21.49 -2.33 -12.94
C THR A 501 19.97 -2.39 -13.06
N ALA A 502 19.35 -1.36 -13.65
CA ALA A 502 17.91 -1.30 -13.87
C ALA A 502 17.58 -0.73 -15.25
N ASN A 503 16.71 -1.44 -15.99
CA ASN A 503 16.26 -1.06 -17.33
C ASN A 503 14.91 -0.35 -17.28
N GLY A 504 14.66 0.57 -18.23
CA GLY A 504 13.37 1.24 -18.37
C GLY A 504 13.02 2.16 -17.20
N VAL A 505 14.04 2.76 -16.57
CA VAL A 505 13.89 3.71 -15.45
C VAL A 505 13.75 5.15 -15.96
N SER A 506 13.12 6.00 -15.15
CA SER A 506 12.71 7.35 -15.55
C SER A 506 13.86 8.34 -15.67
N ASP A 507 14.88 8.24 -14.80
CA ASP A 507 16.09 9.08 -14.81
C ASP A 507 16.95 8.82 -16.05
N ASP A 508 17.15 7.55 -16.41
CA ASP A 508 17.82 7.17 -17.66
C ASP A 508 17.02 7.67 -18.88
N TYR A 509 15.69 7.58 -18.87
CA TYR A 509 14.85 8.11 -19.95
C TYR A 509 14.95 9.64 -20.06
N ALA A 510 14.94 10.34 -18.93
CA ALA A 510 15.00 11.80 -18.88
C ALA A 510 16.26 12.34 -19.57
N VAL A 511 17.43 11.79 -19.22
CA VAL A 511 18.72 12.23 -19.81
C VAL A 511 18.96 11.60 -21.19
N GLY A 512 18.59 10.34 -21.35
CA GLY A 512 18.92 9.55 -22.53
C GLY A 512 18.03 9.79 -23.75
N GLU A 513 16.77 10.20 -23.54
CA GLU A 513 15.77 10.36 -24.60
C GLU A 513 15.01 11.70 -24.52
N ALA A 514 14.56 12.11 -23.33
CA ALA A 514 13.70 13.30 -23.18
C ALA A 514 14.45 14.64 -23.32
N GLY A 515 15.77 14.62 -23.17
CA GLY A 515 16.64 15.78 -23.42
C GLY A 515 16.94 16.65 -22.19
N PHE A 516 16.73 16.14 -20.97
CA PHE A 516 17.16 16.84 -19.75
C PHE A 516 18.69 16.93 -19.68
N LYS A 517 19.21 18.09 -19.28
CA LYS A 517 20.65 18.29 -19.05
C LYS A 517 21.15 17.54 -17.82
N TYR A 518 20.33 17.50 -16.78
CA TYR A 518 20.60 16.82 -15.52
C TYR A 518 19.45 15.90 -15.15
N GLY A 519 19.76 14.69 -14.73
CA GLY A 519 18.79 13.74 -14.19
C GLY A 519 19.30 13.10 -12.92
N PHE A 520 18.45 13.03 -11.90
CA PHE A 520 18.77 12.35 -10.65
C PHE A 520 17.59 11.52 -10.15
N THR A 521 17.92 10.41 -9.50
CA THR A 521 17.03 9.71 -8.58
C THR A 521 17.43 10.05 -7.15
N LEU A 522 16.47 10.52 -6.36
CA LEU A 522 16.64 10.75 -4.94
C LEU A 522 16.01 9.59 -4.17
N GLU A 523 16.81 8.83 -3.43
CA GLU A 523 16.33 7.84 -2.46
C GLU A 523 16.38 8.49 -1.07
N LEU A 524 15.25 9.03 -0.59
CA LEU A 524 15.25 9.82 0.65
C LEU A 524 15.40 8.96 1.91
N THR A 525 15.41 9.62 3.07
CA THR A 525 15.42 8.96 4.38
C THR A 525 14.17 8.10 4.59
N GLY A 526 14.37 6.89 5.13
CA GLY A 526 13.31 5.94 5.45
C GLY A 526 12.92 5.96 6.94
N GLY A 527 12.09 5.00 7.33
CA GLY A 527 11.67 4.77 8.73
C GLY A 527 12.28 3.57 9.40
N GLY A 528 11.95 3.30 10.67
CA GLY A 528 12.48 2.13 11.39
C GLY A 528 14.01 2.08 11.34
N ASN A 529 14.63 0.94 10.99
CA ASN A 529 16.06 0.89 10.65
C ASN A 529 16.33 1.04 9.14
N GLN A 530 15.64 2.06 8.60
CA GLN A 530 15.61 2.66 7.27
C GLN A 530 14.88 1.81 6.22
N GLY A 531 13.56 1.73 6.33
CA GLY A 531 12.61 1.08 5.43
C GLY A 531 11.51 2.03 4.94
N PHE A 532 10.40 1.48 4.45
CA PHE A 532 9.25 2.26 3.98
C PHE A 532 8.32 2.77 5.10
N ASP A 533 8.62 2.45 6.36
CA ASP A 533 7.79 2.66 7.55
C ASP A 533 8.21 3.90 8.36
N LEU A 534 8.40 5.05 7.68
CA LEU A 534 8.74 6.32 8.34
C LEU A 534 7.63 6.71 9.33
N PRO A 535 7.95 6.91 10.62
CA PRO A 535 6.96 7.42 11.56
C PRO A 535 6.44 8.79 11.09
N ALA A 536 5.13 8.94 11.01
CA ALA A 536 4.50 10.19 10.57
C ALA A 536 4.94 11.41 11.40
N SER A 537 5.27 11.22 12.69
CA SER A 537 5.81 12.27 13.56
C SER A 537 7.20 12.79 13.14
N GLU A 538 7.92 12.07 12.30
CA GLU A 538 9.22 12.48 11.76
C GLU A 538 9.11 13.12 10.38
N MET A 539 7.94 13.03 9.73
CA MET A 539 7.76 13.44 8.33
C MET A 539 8.05 14.94 8.15
N SER A 540 7.60 15.81 9.06
CA SER A 540 7.92 17.24 8.97
C SER A 540 9.44 17.52 8.99
N ARG A 541 10.18 16.81 9.85
CA ARG A 541 11.66 16.91 9.92
C ARG A 541 12.29 16.44 8.61
N VAL A 542 11.95 15.23 8.15
CA VAL A 542 12.50 14.64 6.91
C VAL A 542 12.18 15.49 5.67
N ALA A 543 10.96 16.04 5.60
CA ALA A 543 10.56 16.92 4.51
C ALA A 543 11.39 18.22 4.49
N SER A 544 11.63 18.83 5.67
CA SER A 544 12.45 20.04 5.78
C SER A 544 13.93 19.80 5.46
N GLU A 545 14.48 18.64 5.84
CA GLU A 545 15.84 18.23 5.46
C GLU A 545 15.94 17.99 3.95
N THR A 546 14.95 17.30 3.37
CA THR A 546 14.87 17.03 1.93
C THR A 546 14.71 18.32 1.11
N PHE A 547 14.00 19.32 1.64
CA PHE A 547 13.84 20.62 0.99
C PHE A 547 15.20 21.28 0.67
N GLU A 548 16.21 21.08 1.51
CA GLU A 548 17.56 21.59 1.28
C GLU A 548 18.26 20.95 0.08
N ILE A 549 17.95 19.68 -0.23
CA ILE A 549 18.41 19.00 -1.45
C ILE A 549 17.80 19.70 -2.67
N PHE A 550 16.48 19.88 -2.68
CA PHE A 550 15.78 20.56 -3.78
C PHE A 550 16.28 22.00 -3.97
N ARG A 551 16.44 22.74 -2.87
CA ARG A 551 16.93 24.12 -2.86
C ARG A 551 18.35 24.22 -3.40
N SER A 552 19.24 23.32 -2.99
CA SER A 552 20.62 23.28 -3.48
C SER A 552 20.67 22.98 -4.98
N MET A 553 19.97 21.94 -5.44
CA MET A 553 19.99 21.56 -6.86
C MET A 553 19.36 22.63 -7.76
N ALA A 554 18.27 23.26 -7.32
CA ALA A 554 17.68 24.39 -8.04
C ALA A 554 18.55 25.65 -8.06
N GLY A 555 19.53 25.77 -7.16
CA GLY A 555 20.53 26.84 -7.16
C GLY A 555 21.61 26.67 -8.23
N ASP A 556 21.81 25.45 -8.73
CA ASP A 556 22.77 25.12 -9.77
C ASP A 556 22.22 25.27 -11.20
N ILE A 557 20.90 25.41 -11.30
CA ILE A 557 20.15 25.77 -12.51
C ILE A 557 20.05 27.30 -12.58
#